data_AF-A0AA90HBP4-F1
#
_entry.id   AF-A0AA90HBP4-F1
#
_cell.length_a   1.000
_cell.length_b   1.000
_cell.length_c   1.000
_cell.angle_alpha   90.00
_cell.angle_beta   90.00
_cell.angle_gamma   90.00
#
_symmetry.space_group_name_H-M   'P 1'
#
loop_
_entity.id
_entity.type
_entity.pdbx_description
1 polymer ?
#
loop_
_entity_poly.entity_id
_entity_poly.type
_entity_poly.pdbx_seq_one_letter_code
_entity_poly.pdbx_strand_id
1 'polypeptide(L)' 'MTARVITCFHAPQSCTACRGSGGSTTTETVNGVTRSQWQSCDACNGSGQR' A
#
# COMPACT_ATOMS: atom_id res chain seq x y z
N MET A 1 31.28 -28.91 0.93
CA MET A 1 30.16 -28.10 1.46
C MET A 1 29.67 -27.22 0.33
N THR A 2 28.57 -27.61 -0.32
CA THR A 2 27.98 -26.86 -1.43
C THR A 2 27.12 -25.74 -0.84
N ALA A 3 27.56 -24.49 -1.00
CA ALA A 3 26.80 -23.32 -0.58
C ALA A 3 25.53 -23.22 -1.44
N ARG A 4 24.37 -23.40 -0.83
CA ARG A 4 23.09 -23.07 -1.46
C ARG A 4 23.04 -21.55 -1.63
N VAL A 5 23.02 -21.09 -2.87
CA VAL A 5 22.69 -19.70 -3.19
C VAL A 5 21.25 -19.50 -2.76
N ILE A 6 21.06 -18.84 -1.62
CA ILE A 6 19.75 -18.31 -1.23
C ILE A 6 19.53 -17.13 -2.18
N THR A 7 18.84 -17.36 -3.28
CA THR A 7 18.31 -16.27 -4.09
C THR A 7 17.40 -15.49 -3.16
N CYS A 8 17.81 -14.27 -2.78
CA CYS A 8 16.92 -13.36 -2.07
C CYS A 8 15.69 -13.20 -2.96
N PHE A 9 14.59 -13.84 -2.58
CA PHE A 9 13.29 -13.60 -3.17
C PHE A 9 13.10 -12.09 -3.08
N HIS A 10 12.98 -11.39 -4.21
CA HIS A 10 12.66 -9.97 -4.20
C HIS A 10 11.26 -9.85 -3.62
N ALA A 11 11.17 -9.79 -2.30
CA ALA A 11 9.92 -9.56 -1.61
C ALA A 11 9.45 -8.16 -2.04
N PRO A 12 8.18 -8.03 -2.45
CA PRO A 12 7.66 -6.75 -2.92
C PRO A 12 7.84 -5.73 -1.79
N GLN A 13 8.52 -4.62 -2.11
CA GLN A 13 8.90 -3.63 -1.12
C GLN A 13 7.68 -2.80 -0.74
N SER A 14 7.53 -2.50 0.55
CA SER A 14 6.42 -1.67 1.02
C SER A 14 6.43 -0.31 0.32
N CYS A 15 5.31 0.10 -0.27
CA CYS A 15 5.21 1.40 -0.88
C CYS A 15 5.27 2.49 0.20
N THR A 16 6.37 3.23 0.24
CA THR A 16 6.64 4.25 1.27
C THR A 16 5.66 5.42 1.21
N ALA A 17 5.18 5.78 0.00
CA ALA A 17 4.23 6.87 -0.20
C ALA A 17 2.93 6.70 0.62
N CYS A 18 2.55 5.46 0.89
CA CYS A 18 1.34 5.08 1.63
C CYS A 18 1.66 4.05 2.73
N ARG A 19 2.92 3.99 3.16
CA ARG A 19 3.43 3.15 4.26
C ARG A 19 3.00 1.67 4.20
N GLY A 20 2.89 1.11 3.00
CA GLY A 20 2.48 -0.28 2.82
C GLY A 20 0.96 -0.52 2.77
N SER A 21 0.13 0.48 3.08
CA SER A 21 -1.33 0.33 3.18
C SER A 21 -2.04 0.31 1.82
N GLY A 22 -1.39 0.76 0.75
CA GLY A 22 -1.98 0.84 -0.58
C GLY A 22 -2.91 2.01 -0.80
N GLY A 23 -3.16 2.84 0.21
CA GLY A 23 -4.09 3.96 0.13
C GLY A 23 -4.35 4.57 1.49
N SER A 24 -5.33 5.46 1.55
CA SER A 24 -5.82 6.06 2.78
C SER A 24 -7.33 6.27 2.73
N THR A 25 -7.98 6.21 3.88
CA THR A 25 -9.40 6.54 3.98
C THR A 25 -9.55 8.06 4.11
N THR A 26 -10.30 8.66 3.21
CA THR A 26 -10.71 10.06 3.32
C THR A 26 -12.14 10.11 3.82
N THR A 27 -12.38 10.93 4.84
CA THR A 27 -13.70 11.14 5.42
C THR A 27 -14.16 12.55 5.11
N GLU A 28 -15.37 12.68 4.58
CA GLU A 28 -16.00 13.98 4.31
C GLU A 28 -17.41 13.99 4.90
N THR A 29 -17.79 15.11 5.52
CA THR A 29 -19.14 15.32 6.04
C THR A 29 -19.88 16.30 5.13
N VAL A 30 -20.93 15.82 4.46
CA VAL A 30 -21.76 16.63 3.56
C VAL A 30 -23.19 16.63 4.08
N ASN A 31 -23.71 17.81 4.40
CA ASN A 31 -25.08 18.01 4.89
C ASN A 31 -25.43 17.11 6.11
N GLY A 32 -24.50 17.02 7.07
CA GLY A 32 -24.66 16.19 8.28
C GLY A 32 -24.45 14.69 8.08
N VAL A 33 -24.19 14.23 6.85
CA VAL A 33 -23.88 12.83 6.55
C VAL A 33 -22.37 12.66 6.41
N THR A 34 -21.78 11.84 7.27
CA THR A 34 -20.37 11.46 7.19
C THR A 34 -20.20 10.31 6.20
N ARG A 35 -19.36 10.53 5.18
CA ARG A 35 -18.99 9.53 4.18
C ARG A 35 -17.50 9.26 4.28
N SER A 36 -17.14 7.98 4.35
CA SER A 36 -15.76 7.54 4.28
C SER A 36 -15.54 6.84 2.94
N GLN A 37 -14.48 7.21 2.24
CA GLN A 37 -14.11 6.60 0.97
C GLN A 37 -12.64 6.20 0.99
N TRP A 38 -12.35 5.01 0.46
CA TRP A 38 -10.98 4.57 0.25
C TRP A 38 -10.39 5.29 -0.96
N GLN A 39 -9.25 5.94 -0.77
CA GLN A 39 -8.46 6.51 -1.85
C GLN A 39 -7.19 5.69 -2.03
N SER A 40 -7.11 5.01 -3.15
CA SER A 40 -5.94 4.23 -3.54
C SER A 40 -4.73 5.14 -3.72
N CYS A 41 -3.57 4.66 -3.29
CA CYS A 41 -2.30 5.33 -3.47
C CYS A 41 -1.78 5.03 -4.88
N ASP A 42 -1.81 6.04 -5.76
CA ASP A 42 -1.33 5.91 -7.15
C ASP A 42 0.13 5.44 -7.22
N ALA A 43 0.94 5.81 -6.24
CA ALA A 43 2.33 5.37 -6.18
C ALA A 43 2.45 3.83 -6.23
N CYS A 44 1.52 3.06 -5.66
CA CYS A 44 1.54 1.60 -5.75
C CYS A 44 0.30 1.02 -6.42
N ASN A 45 -0.46 1.81 -7.19
CA ASN A 45 -1.71 1.36 -7.82
C ASN A 45 -2.66 0.66 -6.82
N GLY A 46 -2.74 1.14 -5.58
CA GLY A 46 -3.61 0.51 -4.58
C GLY A 46 -3.05 -0.73 -3.86
N SER A 47 -1.92 -1.29 -4.31
CA SER A 47 -1.44 -2.60 -3.82
C SER A 47 -0.62 -2.54 -2.53
N GLY A 48 -0.16 -1.35 -2.14
CA GLY A 48 0.67 -1.15 -0.95
C GLY A 48 2.11 -1.64 -1.11
N GLN A 49 2.48 -2.18 -2.26
CA GLN A 49 3.80 -2.74 -2.50
C GLN A 49 4.31 -2.38 -3.91
N ARG A 50 5.63 -2.46 -4.12
CA ARG A 50 6.33 -2.21 -5.39
C ARG A 50 7.39 -3.26 -5.66
#